data_AF-A0AA44WAF3-F1
#
_entry.id   AF-A0AA44WAF3-F1
#
_cell.length_a   1.000
_cell.length_b   1.000
_cell.length_c   1.000
_cell.angle_alpha   90.00
_cell.angle_beta   90.00
_cell.angle_gamma   90.00
#
_symmetry.space_group_name_H-M   'P 1'
#
loop_
_entity.id
_entity.type
_entity.pdbx_description
1 polymer ?
#
loop_
_entity_poly.entity_id
_entity_poly.type
_entity_poly.pdbx_seq_one_letter_code
_entity_poly.pdbx_strand_id
1 'polypeptide(L)'
;MRFLNLKEAPRSLGSILLVASTIFANPAAANSVDTYDYVVVGSGPGGGPLAANLARAGFKTLLLEAGDDASTSEITNAIALTNTADTTALTWTYWVRHYDDIELTKKNQHLTWRLPNGNLWVGPGSTAPLGAEIVGIQYPRGATLGGSSIVNSALTVQPANSDWNYIKDLTGDDSWR
;
A
#
# COMPACT_ATOMS: atom_id res chain seq x y z
N MET A 1 20.23 -4.69 4.64
CA MET A 1 19.61 -4.68 3.30
C MET A 1 20.75 -4.52 2.29
N ARG A 2 20.94 -5.45 1.35
CA ARG A 2 22.04 -5.40 0.37
C ARG A 2 21.44 -5.62 -1.02
N PHE A 3 21.65 -4.69 -1.94
CA PHE A 3 21.21 -4.78 -3.34
C PHE A 3 22.45 -4.97 -4.23
N LEU A 4 22.41 -5.96 -5.13
CA LEU A 4 23.45 -6.20 -6.14
C LEU A 4 22.85 -5.95 -7.53
N ASN A 5 23.53 -5.13 -8.32
CA ASN A 5 23.17 -4.76 -9.70
C ASN A 5 24.27 -5.29 -10.64
N LEU A 6 23.90 -6.09 -11.64
CA LEU A 6 24.83 -6.79 -12.54
C LEU A 6 24.61 -6.35 -14.00
N LYS A 7 25.46 -5.43 -14.48
CA LYS A 7 25.78 -5.14 -15.89
C LYS A 7 27.22 -4.57 -15.84
N GLU A 8 28.26 -4.98 -16.57
CA GLU A 8 28.44 -5.55 -17.91
C GLU A 8 29.79 -6.30 -17.99
N ALA A 9 30.02 -7.13 -19.01
CA ALA A 9 31.38 -7.50 -19.45
C ALA A 9 31.44 -7.72 -20.99
N PRO A 10 32.55 -7.37 -21.68
CA PRO A 10 32.62 -7.31 -23.15
C PRO A 10 33.11 -8.60 -23.81
N ARG A 11 32.83 -8.69 -25.12
CA ARG A 11 33.08 -9.84 -26.01
C ARG A 11 34.52 -9.85 -26.58
N SER A 12 35.19 -11.00 -26.57
CA SER A 12 36.26 -11.35 -27.53
C SER A 12 36.14 -12.81 -27.97
N LEU A 13 36.38 -13.06 -29.26
CA LEU A 13 36.33 -14.38 -29.91
C LEU A 13 37.71 -15.06 -29.82
N GLY A 14 37.74 -16.32 -29.36
CA GLY A 14 38.92 -17.19 -29.39
C GLY A 14 38.53 -18.67 -29.48
N SER A 15 39.08 -19.34 -30.50
CA SER A 15 39.17 -20.77 -30.86
C SER A 15 38.56 -21.85 -29.93
N ILE A 16 37.71 -22.69 -30.52
CA ILE A 16 37.02 -23.82 -29.88
C ILE A 16 37.91 -25.08 -29.92
N LEU A 17 38.38 -25.51 -28.76
CA LEU A 17 38.94 -26.85 -28.51
C LEU A 17 37.84 -27.69 -27.84
N LEU A 18 37.31 -28.70 -28.55
CA LEU A 18 36.23 -29.55 -28.03
C LEU A 18 36.79 -30.63 -27.11
N VAL A 19 37.06 -30.27 -25.85
CA VAL A 19 37.25 -31.24 -24.77
C VAL A 19 35.85 -31.72 -24.37
N ALA A 20 35.58 -33.01 -24.51
CA ALA A 20 34.38 -33.64 -23.97
C ALA A 20 34.50 -33.72 -22.44
N SER A 21 34.33 -32.59 -21.77
CA SER A 21 34.09 -32.55 -20.34
C SER A 21 32.68 -33.07 -20.10
N THR A 22 32.56 -34.19 -19.40
CA THR A 22 31.30 -34.57 -18.75
C THR A 22 30.98 -33.46 -17.75
N ILE A 23 30.18 -32.48 -18.18
CA ILE A 23 29.57 -31.51 -17.29
C ILE A 23 28.60 -32.32 -16.44
N PHE A 24 29.01 -32.65 -15.22
CA PHE A 24 28.02 -32.90 -14.18
C PHE A 24 27.27 -31.58 -14.06
N ALA A 25 26.05 -31.54 -14.61
CA ALA A 25 25.12 -30.48 -14.32
C ALA A 25 24.95 -30.51 -12.81
N ASN A 26 25.58 -29.56 -12.12
CA ASN A 26 25.29 -29.32 -10.72
C ASN A 26 23.78 -29.08 -10.71
N PRO A 27 22.96 -29.93 -10.06
CA PRO A 27 21.53 -29.66 -10.00
C PRO A 27 21.43 -28.24 -9.47
N ALA A 28 20.87 -27.34 -10.28
CA ALA A 28 20.72 -25.93 -9.92
C ALA A 28 20.24 -25.94 -8.47
N ALA A 29 21.08 -25.45 -7.55
CA ALA A 29 20.83 -25.54 -6.12
C ALA A 29 19.38 -25.12 -5.95
N ALA A 30 18.52 -26.08 -5.61
CA ALA A 30 17.08 -25.86 -5.61
C ALA A 30 16.87 -24.57 -4.84
N ASN A 31 16.31 -23.54 -5.50
CA ASN A 31 16.19 -22.19 -4.95
C ASN A 31 15.81 -22.35 -3.48
N SER A 32 16.75 -22.08 -2.57
CA SER A 32 16.50 -22.31 -1.16
C SER A 32 15.40 -21.34 -0.81
N VAL A 33 14.17 -21.85 -0.63
CA VAL A 33 13.08 -21.00 -0.22
C VAL A 33 13.47 -20.48 1.14
N ASP A 34 13.68 -19.16 1.23
CA ASP A 34 13.94 -18.53 2.50
C ASP A 34 12.73 -18.77 3.40
N THR A 35 12.91 -19.60 4.43
CA THR A 35 11.90 -19.77 5.48
C THR A 35 11.93 -18.57 6.40
N TYR A 36 10.77 -18.05 6.77
CA TYR A 36 10.60 -16.97 7.75
C TYR A 36 9.67 -17.48 8.86
N ASP A 37 9.91 -17.04 10.09
CA ASP A 37 9.02 -17.33 11.22
C ASP A 37 7.68 -16.61 11.07
N TYR A 38 7.73 -15.38 10.51
CA TYR A 38 6.56 -14.55 10.26
C TYR A 38 6.64 -13.88 8.90
N VAL A 39 5.49 -13.83 8.21
CA VAL A 39 5.29 -12.99 7.03
C VAL A 39 4.21 -11.96 7.35
N VAL A 40 4.58 -10.69 7.36
CA VAL A 40 3.67 -9.57 7.54
C VAL A 40 3.34 -8.99 6.17
N VAL A 41 2.04 -8.94 5.84
CA VAL A 41 1.55 -8.42 4.57
C VAL A 41 0.98 -7.02 4.79
N GLY A 42 1.66 -6.02 4.26
CA GLY A 42 1.36 -4.59 4.39
C GLY A 42 2.17 -3.93 5.51
N SER A 43 2.88 -2.85 5.17
CA SER A 43 3.72 -2.07 6.09
C SER A 43 3.00 -0.90 6.77
N GLY A 44 1.67 -0.84 6.63
CA GLY A 44 0.82 0.22 7.17
C GLY A 44 0.84 0.32 8.71
N PRO A 45 -0.07 1.14 9.30
CA PRO A 45 -0.04 1.49 10.73
C PRO A 45 -0.02 0.30 11.70
N GLY A 46 -0.62 -0.84 11.35
CA GLY A 46 -0.55 -2.06 12.17
C GLY A 46 0.65 -2.95 11.83
N GLY A 47 0.91 -3.16 10.54
CA GLY A 47 1.90 -4.14 10.07
C GLY A 47 3.35 -3.70 10.25
N GLY A 48 3.66 -2.42 10.02
CA GLY A 48 5.01 -1.89 10.21
C GLY A 48 5.52 -2.08 11.65
N PRO A 49 4.79 -1.60 12.68
CA PRO A 49 5.16 -1.81 14.08
C PRO A 49 5.23 -3.29 14.47
N LEU A 50 4.29 -4.12 14.00
CA LEU A 50 4.31 -5.56 14.24
C LEU A 50 5.60 -6.20 13.70
N ALA A 51 5.92 -5.97 12.43
CA ALA A 51 7.11 -6.52 11.79
C ALA A 51 8.40 -6.07 12.50
N ALA A 52 8.48 -4.79 12.87
CA ALA A 52 9.63 -4.25 13.60
C ALA A 52 9.79 -4.90 14.99
N ASN A 53 8.69 -5.12 15.71
CA ASN A 53 8.73 -5.73 17.04
C ASN A 53 9.07 -7.23 16.98
N LEU A 54 8.53 -7.97 16.01
CA LEU A 54 8.89 -9.37 15.77
C LEU A 54 10.38 -9.52 15.42
N ALA A 55 10.89 -8.67 14.53
CA ALA A 55 12.31 -8.67 14.18
C ALA A 55 13.21 -8.32 15.38
N ARG A 56 12.82 -7.34 16.21
CA ARG A 56 13.55 -7.00 17.45
C ARG A 56 13.53 -8.13 18.48
N ALA A 57 12.46 -8.93 18.51
CA ALA A 57 12.37 -10.12 19.35
C ALA A 57 13.22 -11.30 18.84
N GLY A 58 13.88 -11.16 17.69
CA GLY A 58 14.81 -12.15 17.13
C GLY A 58 14.21 -13.09 16.08
N PHE A 59 12.94 -12.91 15.71
CA PHE A 59 12.30 -13.73 14.68
C PHE A 59 12.71 -13.31 13.27
N LYS A 60 12.96 -14.29 12.39
CA LYS A 60 13.19 -14.05 10.96
C LYS A 60 11.87 -13.62 10.33
N THR A 61 11.70 -12.31 10.13
CA THR A 61 10.45 -11.70 9.70
C THR A 61 10.56 -11.15 8.29
N LEU A 62 9.65 -11.55 7.40
CA LEU A 62 9.47 -10.96 6.07
C LEU A 62 8.33 -9.93 6.11
N LEU A 63 8.58 -8.72 5.64
CA LEU A 63 7.55 -7.72 5.41
C LEU A 63 7.34 -7.56 3.90
N LEU A 64 6.11 -7.73 3.44
CA LEU A 64 5.71 -7.51 2.04
C LEU A 64 4.88 -6.24 1.95
N GLU A 65 5.29 -5.29 1.12
CA GLU A 65 4.54 -4.08 0.81
C GLU A 65 4.21 -4.05 -0.68
N ALA A 66 2.99 -3.64 -1.02
CA ALA A 66 2.52 -3.57 -2.40
C ALA A 66 2.91 -2.24 -3.06
N GLY A 67 3.07 -1.19 -2.27
CA GLY A 67 3.57 0.11 -2.69
C GLY A 67 5.10 0.22 -2.77
N ASP A 68 5.57 1.33 -3.33
CA ASP A 68 6.99 1.68 -3.37
C ASP A 68 7.48 2.28 -2.04
N ASP A 69 8.79 2.53 -1.94
CA ASP A 69 9.37 3.32 -0.85
C ASP A 69 9.42 4.80 -1.25
N ALA A 70 8.47 5.59 -0.75
CA ALA A 70 8.44 7.03 -0.95
C ALA A 70 9.04 7.82 0.23
N SER A 71 9.74 7.18 1.17
CA SER A 71 10.22 7.85 2.40
C SER A 71 11.16 9.05 2.18
N THR A 72 11.75 9.18 1.00
CA THR A 72 12.62 10.31 0.62
C THR A 72 11.91 11.43 -0.15
N SER A 73 10.63 11.27 -0.49
CA SER A 73 9.84 12.25 -1.23
C SER A 73 9.46 13.46 -0.36
N GLU A 74 9.48 14.67 -0.92
CA GLU A 74 9.06 15.86 -0.19
C GLU A 74 7.56 15.82 0.16
N ILE A 75 6.73 15.25 -0.74
CA ILE A 75 5.27 15.12 -0.59
C ILE A 75 4.89 14.26 0.64
N THR A 76 5.77 13.32 1.03
CA THR A 76 5.57 12.44 2.19
C THR A 76 6.24 12.94 3.47
N ASN A 77 7.16 13.91 3.37
CA ASN A 77 7.89 14.45 4.51
C ASN A 77 7.35 15.80 5.00
N ALA A 78 6.58 16.52 4.18
CA ALA A 78 5.91 17.75 4.55
C ALA A 78 4.39 17.58 4.49
N ILE A 79 3.73 17.59 5.67
CA ILE A 79 2.26 17.41 5.79
C ILE A 79 1.50 18.43 4.93
N ALA A 80 2.03 19.66 4.80
CA ALA A 80 1.42 20.72 3.98
C ALA A 80 1.40 20.41 2.47
N LEU A 81 2.24 19.46 2.02
CA LEU A 81 2.33 19.04 0.62
C LEU A 81 1.60 17.71 0.35
N THR A 82 1.15 17.01 1.39
CA THR A 82 0.41 15.76 1.24
C THR A 82 -0.93 16.01 0.57
N ASN A 83 -1.15 15.39 -0.59
CA ASN A 83 -2.41 15.46 -1.33
C ASN A 83 -2.90 14.05 -1.65
N THR A 84 -3.96 13.61 -0.97
CA THR A 84 -4.58 12.30 -1.19
C THR A 84 -5.63 12.27 -2.29
N ALA A 85 -6.02 13.44 -2.80
CA ALA A 85 -6.91 13.55 -3.96
C ALA A 85 -6.15 13.27 -5.27
N ASP A 86 -4.84 13.57 -5.29
CA ASP A 86 -3.95 13.19 -6.37
C ASP A 86 -3.54 11.72 -6.24
N THR A 87 -3.93 10.92 -7.22
CA THR A 87 -3.80 9.47 -7.20
C THR A 87 -2.41 8.97 -7.64
N THR A 88 -1.44 9.87 -7.80
CA THR A 88 -0.08 9.50 -8.21
C THR A 88 0.62 8.69 -7.13
N ALA A 89 1.00 7.44 -7.45
CA ALA A 89 1.92 6.48 -6.80
C ALA A 89 1.81 6.21 -5.27
N LEU A 90 1.32 7.15 -4.47
CA LEU A 90 1.27 7.12 -3.01
C LEU A 90 -0.07 6.62 -2.47
N THR A 91 -1.10 6.52 -3.32
CA THR A 91 -2.42 6.04 -2.88
C THR A 91 -3.02 5.01 -3.83
N TRP A 92 -3.61 3.98 -3.25
CA TRP A 92 -4.66 3.20 -3.89
C TRP A 92 -5.93 4.04 -3.84
N THR A 93 -6.55 4.24 -4.99
CA THR A 93 -7.84 4.93 -5.06
C THR A 93 -8.95 3.93 -5.30
N TYR A 94 -9.76 3.72 -4.27
CA TYR A 94 -11.02 3.00 -4.37
C TYR A 94 -12.17 3.98 -4.55
N TRP A 95 -13.22 3.52 -5.23
CA TRP A 95 -14.44 4.29 -5.44
C TRP A 95 -15.60 3.55 -4.82
N VAL A 96 -16.24 4.18 -3.83
CA VAL A 96 -17.31 3.54 -3.05
C VAL A 96 -18.64 4.24 -3.26
N ARG A 97 -19.73 3.51 -3.04
CA ARG A 97 -21.09 4.06 -2.93
C ARG A 97 -21.59 3.79 -1.53
N HIS A 98 -22.24 4.77 -0.90
CA HIS A 98 -22.86 4.57 0.41
C HIS A 98 -24.22 3.86 0.33
N TYR A 99 -24.87 3.92 -0.83
CA TYR A 99 -26.21 3.39 -1.03
C TYR A 99 -26.29 2.63 -2.35
N ASP A 100 -27.13 1.60 -2.39
CA ASP A 100 -27.49 0.93 -3.64
C ASP A 100 -28.40 1.81 -4.51
N ASP A 101 -29.23 2.64 -3.87
CA ASP A 101 -30.06 3.65 -4.53
C ASP A 101 -29.20 4.79 -5.10
N ILE A 102 -29.25 4.93 -6.42
CA ILE A 102 -28.50 5.92 -7.17
C ILE A 102 -29.02 7.35 -6.95
N GLU A 103 -30.33 7.52 -6.75
CA GLU A 103 -30.93 8.83 -6.52
C GLU A 103 -30.60 9.34 -5.10
N LEU A 104 -30.50 8.44 -4.14
CA LEU A 104 -29.97 8.77 -2.81
C LEU A 104 -28.47 9.09 -2.87
N THR A 105 -27.69 8.30 -3.61
CA THR A 105 -26.25 8.56 -3.83
C THR A 105 -26.00 9.94 -4.43
N LYS A 106 -26.80 10.36 -5.41
CA LYS A 106 -26.72 11.69 -6.04
C LYS A 106 -26.89 12.86 -5.07
N LYS A 107 -27.45 12.66 -3.88
CA LYS A 107 -27.59 13.73 -2.87
C LYS A 107 -26.29 14.03 -2.13
N ASN A 108 -25.28 13.15 -2.24
CA ASN A 108 -24.02 13.31 -1.53
C ASN A 108 -23.18 14.48 -2.08
N GLN A 109 -22.72 15.36 -1.18
CA GLN A 109 -21.92 16.54 -1.54
C GLN A 109 -20.50 16.22 -1.99
N HIS A 110 -20.01 15.02 -1.69
CA HIS A 110 -18.67 14.53 -2.03
C HIS A 110 -18.71 13.42 -3.10
N LEU A 111 -19.82 13.30 -3.83
CA LEU A 111 -19.89 12.39 -4.96
C LEU A 111 -18.97 12.87 -6.08
N THR A 112 -18.13 11.98 -6.58
CA THR A 112 -17.22 12.26 -7.69
C THR A 112 -17.83 11.80 -9.00
N TRP A 113 -17.71 12.67 -9.99
CA TRP A 113 -18.20 12.52 -11.34
C TRP A 113 -17.03 12.59 -12.32
N ARG A 114 -17.08 11.79 -13.38
CA ARG A 114 -16.16 11.86 -14.50
C ARG A 114 -16.80 12.66 -15.61
N LEU A 115 -16.15 13.75 -16.00
CA LEU A 115 -16.58 14.60 -17.09
C LEU A 115 -16.27 13.92 -18.45
N PRO A 116 -16.93 14.32 -19.55
CA PRO A 116 -16.66 13.77 -20.88
C PRO A 116 -15.20 13.90 -21.34
N ASN A 117 -14.46 14.89 -20.82
CA ASN A 117 -13.03 15.07 -21.10
C ASN A 117 -12.10 14.22 -20.21
N GLY A 118 -12.66 13.37 -19.35
CA GLY A 118 -11.93 12.49 -18.43
C GLY A 118 -11.62 13.09 -17.06
N ASN A 119 -11.75 14.41 -16.89
CA ASN A 119 -11.49 15.09 -15.63
C ASN A 119 -12.50 14.68 -14.56
N LEU A 120 -12.09 14.79 -13.29
CA LEU A 120 -12.97 14.55 -12.15
C LEU A 120 -13.59 15.85 -11.66
N TRP A 121 -14.84 15.77 -11.22
CA TRP A 121 -15.57 16.86 -10.58
C TRP A 121 -16.30 16.33 -9.35
N VAL A 122 -16.36 17.11 -8.27
CA VAL A 122 -16.96 16.68 -6.99
C VAL A 122 -18.14 17.57 -6.64
N GLY A 123 -19.27 16.94 -6.33
CA GLY A 123 -20.47 17.64 -5.89
C GLY A 123 -21.74 16.78 -6.03
N PRO A 124 -22.90 17.30 -5.58
CA PRO A 124 -24.16 16.58 -5.68
C PRO A 124 -24.65 16.51 -7.13
N GLY A 125 -25.48 15.51 -7.43
CA GLY A 125 -26.07 15.28 -8.75
C GLY A 125 -26.99 16.41 -9.22
N SER A 126 -27.54 17.21 -8.30
CA SER A 126 -28.32 18.41 -8.65
C SER A 126 -27.50 19.48 -9.38
N THR A 127 -26.18 19.47 -9.25
CA THR A 127 -25.26 20.42 -9.89
C THR A 127 -24.21 19.74 -10.76
N ALA A 128 -24.36 18.44 -11.03
CA ALA A 128 -23.44 17.69 -11.86
C ALA A 128 -23.41 18.25 -13.31
N PRO A 129 -22.22 18.46 -13.91
CA PRO A 129 -22.12 18.93 -15.28
C PRO A 129 -22.78 17.98 -16.28
N LEU A 130 -23.31 18.54 -17.38
CA LEU A 130 -23.97 17.77 -18.42
C LEU A 130 -23.03 16.70 -19.00
N GLY A 131 -23.54 15.47 -19.11
CA GLY A 131 -22.79 14.33 -19.63
C GLY A 131 -21.76 13.76 -18.66
N ALA A 132 -21.72 14.23 -17.40
CA ALA A 132 -20.86 13.64 -16.38
C ALA A 132 -21.43 12.30 -15.88
N GLU A 133 -20.55 11.33 -15.67
CA GLU A 133 -20.88 9.99 -15.19
C GLU A 133 -20.46 9.81 -13.73
N ILE A 134 -21.26 9.10 -12.93
CA ILE A 134 -20.93 8.84 -11.53
C ILE A 134 -19.74 7.88 -11.45
N VAL A 135 -18.72 8.27 -10.69
CA VAL A 135 -17.59 7.40 -10.34
C VAL A 135 -17.83 6.78 -8.96
N GLY A 136 -18.22 7.60 -7.99
CA GLY A 136 -18.40 7.21 -6.59
C GLY A 136 -17.75 8.23 -5.65
N ILE A 137 -17.58 7.85 -4.39
CA ILE A 137 -16.90 8.66 -3.39
C ILE A 137 -15.47 8.14 -3.29
N GLN A 138 -14.49 9.05 -3.37
CA GLN A 138 -13.08 8.69 -3.33
C GLN A 138 -12.74 8.14 -1.95
N TYR A 139 -12.10 6.97 -1.90
CA TYR A 139 -11.61 6.35 -0.68
C TYR A 139 -10.10 6.03 -0.82
N PRO A 140 -9.23 7.04 -0.59
CA PRO A 140 -7.79 6.88 -0.75
C PRO A 140 -7.18 6.04 0.38
N ARG A 141 -6.22 5.17 0.04
CA ARG A 141 -5.44 4.34 0.98
C ARG A 141 -3.97 4.42 0.64
N GLY A 142 -3.08 4.61 1.61
CA GLY A 142 -1.64 4.73 1.33
C GLY A 142 -1.08 3.49 0.62
N ALA A 143 -0.33 3.72 -0.44
CA ALA A 143 0.31 2.74 -1.33
C ALA A 143 1.83 2.93 -1.31
N THR A 144 2.42 2.96 -0.12
CA THR A 144 3.86 3.17 0.08
C THR A 144 4.27 2.46 1.36
N LEU A 145 5.58 2.25 1.56
CA LEU A 145 6.12 1.87 2.87
C LEU A 145 5.55 2.80 3.97
N GLY A 146 4.93 2.23 5.02
CA GLY A 146 4.22 2.96 6.07
C GLY A 146 2.71 3.19 5.81
N GLY A 147 2.25 2.94 4.60
CA GLY A 147 0.85 2.97 4.20
C GLY A 147 0.13 4.28 4.50
N SER A 148 -1.10 4.19 5.01
CA SER A 148 -1.92 5.37 5.32
C SER A 148 -1.31 6.31 6.36
N SER A 149 -0.33 5.88 7.16
CA SER A 149 0.36 6.77 8.10
C SER A 149 1.22 7.82 7.40
N ILE A 150 1.63 7.58 6.15
CA ILE A 150 2.42 8.51 5.35
C ILE A 150 1.56 9.55 4.63
N VAL A 151 0.28 9.25 4.41
CA VAL A 151 -0.63 10.09 3.60
C VAL A 151 -1.81 10.66 4.40
N ASN A 152 -1.89 10.39 5.71
CA ASN A 152 -2.92 10.97 6.56
C ASN A 152 -2.60 12.43 6.94
N SER A 153 -3.50 13.07 7.69
CA SER A 153 -3.33 14.45 8.15
C SER A 153 -2.54 14.58 9.47
N ALA A 154 -1.85 13.52 9.91
CA ALA A 154 -1.10 13.44 11.17
C ALA A 154 -1.88 13.78 12.47
N LEU A 155 -3.21 13.90 12.40
CA LEU A 155 -4.04 14.14 13.57
C LEU A 155 -3.98 12.92 14.50
N THR A 156 -3.56 13.16 15.75
CA THR A 156 -3.44 12.13 16.77
C THR A 156 -4.41 12.44 17.90
N VAL A 157 -5.39 11.56 18.09
CA VAL A 157 -6.40 11.66 19.14
C VAL A 157 -6.57 10.27 19.75
N GLN A 158 -6.57 10.19 21.08
CA GLN A 158 -6.86 8.93 21.76
C GLN A 158 -8.37 8.68 21.81
N PRO A 159 -8.83 7.41 21.73
CA PRO A 159 -10.23 7.07 21.97
C PRO A 159 -10.65 7.45 23.39
N ALA A 160 -11.95 7.58 23.63
CA ALA A 160 -12.45 7.70 24.98
C ALA A 160 -12.29 6.36 25.72
N ASN A 161 -12.14 6.38 27.05
CA ASN A 161 -12.10 5.15 27.85
C ASN A 161 -13.35 4.28 27.66
N SER A 162 -14.50 4.88 27.34
CA SER A 162 -15.73 4.16 27.02
C SER A 162 -15.61 3.30 25.76
N ASP A 163 -14.81 3.70 24.77
CA ASP A 163 -14.60 2.94 23.54
C ASP A 163 -13.84 1.63 23.85
N TRP A 164 -12.82 1.70 24.71
CA TRP A 164 -12.07 0.53 25.17
C TRP A 164 -12.93 -0.40 26.01
N ASN A 165 -13.73 0.14 26.93
CA ASN A 165 -14.69 -0.65 27.71
C ASN A 165 -15.69 -1.36 26.78
N TYR A 166 -16.19 -0.67 25.75
CA TYR A 166 -17.10 -1.27 24.78
C TYR A 166 -16.45 -2.43 24.02
N ILE A 167 -15.19 -2.31 23.56
CA ILE A 167 -14.47 -3.40 22.89
C ILE A 167 -14.27 -4.59 23.82
N LYS A 168 -13.85 -4.34 25.07
CA LYS A 168 -13.75 -5.37 26.10
C LYS A 168 -15.09 -6.12 26.25
N ASP A 169 -16.18 -5.41 26.47
CA ASP A 169 -17.49 -6.02 26.72
C ASP A 169 -18.00 -6.79 25.50
N LEU A 170 -17.75 -6.27 24.29
CA LEU A 170 -18.13 -6.91 23.03
C LEU A 170 -17.35 -8.21 22.77
N THR A 171 -16.07 -8.25 23.12
CA THR A 171 -15.18 -9.39 22.85
C THR A 171 -15.06 -10.37 24.00
N GLY A 172 -15.41 -9.96 25.22
CA GLY A 172 -15.18 -10.70 26.45
C GLY A 172 -13.70 -10.76 26.88
N ASP A 173 -12.83 -9.93 26.30
CA ASP A 173 -11.39 -9.93 26.56
C ASP A 173 -10.99 -8.73 27.42
N ASP A 174 -10.57 -9.02 28.65
CA ASP A 174 -10.18 -8.02 29.64
C ASP A 174 -8.89 -7.26 29.29
N SER A 175 -8.08 -7.74 28.33
CA SER A 175 -6.82 -7.11 27.94
C SER A 175 -6.98 -5.82 27.13
N TRP A 176 -8.21 -5.49 26.70
CA TRP A 176 -8.54 -4.24 26.01
C TRP A 176 -8.61 -3.00 26.92
N ARG A 177 -8.44 -3.15 28.25
CA ARG A 177 -8.50 -2.06 29.24
C ARG A 177 -7.13 -1.67 29.78
#